data_AF-A0A9J7X785-F1
#
_entry.id   AF-A0A9J7X785-F1
#
_cell.length_a   1.000
_cell.length_b   1.000
_cell.length_c   1.000
_cell.angle_alpha   90.00
_cell.angle_beta   90.00
_cell.angle_gamma   90.00
#
_symmetry.space_group_name_H-M   'P 1'
#
loop_
_entity.id
_entity.type
_entity.pdbx_description
1 polymer ?
#
loop_
_entity_poly.entity_id
_entity_poly.type
_entity_poly.pdbx_seq_one_letter_code
_entity_poly.pdbx_strand_id
1 'polypeptide(L)'
;MKNVTSVSSNSWKRLVSAVKQQDWVKIEQCLVDMKKGEDEEKESVTNKACSTEQRHYKELTMELKLGTVVQVQLGTELKDGFPVPVVQLLSVNQYFEICLEHTRNPIDCFSKTVCNASKLFYNSYKEYQNIWSQLCQIDTAYNAGEENNSVILEGVHITWNGDETNLQGFFYLTKTQKKQWSLDFDLSNCFLCIRLRDQKLENSKSDPKHLDSSESLDLQGSLPLTWVAHAVTTKTKKQKKGDNQNKIKFQITKRSMSYIPPKVFERGTNFTIEVIPKKIPYLVREHVIENLKWANNLVKNIATNQRLKELNAKTYENINLDNVDESLNLPRLNKSQQKAVEEAVKKPFTVIQGPPGTV
;
A
#
# COMPACT_ATOMS: atom_id res chain seq x y z
N MET A 1 -10.10 -13.47 -30.10
CA MET A 1 -9.55 -14.69 -29.47
C MET A 1 -10.74 -15.59 -29.17
N LYS A 2 -10.74 -16.84 -29.65
CA LYS A 2 -11.92 -17.75 -29.64
C LYS A 2 -12.61 -17.78 -28.27
N ASN A 3 -13.93 -17.54 -28.25
CA ASN A 3 -14.80 -17.74 -27.09
C ASN A 3 -14.60 -19.18 -26.56
N VAL A 4 -13.94 -19.32 -25.41
CA VAL A 4 -13.80 -20.61 -24.74
C VAL A 4 -14.88 -20.68 -23.68
N THR A 5 -15.96 -21.40 -23.98
CA THR A 5 -16.99 -21.75 -23.00
C THR A 5 -16.52 -22.98 -22.21
N SER A 6 -16.50 -22.85 -20.87
CA SER A 6 -16.28 -23.96 -19.96
C SER A 6 -17.44 -24.95 -20.09
N VAL A 7 -17.16 -26.19 -20.47
CA VAL A 7 -18.18 -27.24 -20.61
C VAL A 7 -17.74 -28.46 -19.80
N SER A 8 -18.62 -28.95 -18.92
CA SER A 8 -18.34 -30.17 -18.15
C SER A 8 -18.11 -31.37 -19.08
N SER A 9 -17.24 -32.29 -18.66
CA SER A 9 -16.89 -33.48 -19.47
C SER A 9 -18.13 -34.31 -19.85
N ASN A 10 -19.12 -34.39 -18.96
CA ASN A 10 -20.36 -35.13 -19.22
C ASN A 10 -21.25 -34.42 -20.25
N SER A 11 -21.40 -33.09 -20.16
CA SER A 11 -22.15 -32.32 -21.14
C SER A 11 -21.50 -32.42 -22.52
N TRP A 12 -20.17 -32.33 -22.60
CA TRP A 12 -19.42 -32.49 -23.86
C TRP A 12 -19.63 -33.87 -24.48
N LYS A 13 -19.55 -34.95 -23.69
CA LYS A 13 -19.80 -36.32 -24.17
C LYS A 13 -21.23 -36.49 -24.70
N ARG A 14 -22.23 -35.91 -24.03
CA ARG A 14 -23.64 -35.93 -24.47
C ARG A 14 -23.81 -35.23 -25.81
N LEU A 15 -23.24 -34.04 -25.98
CA LEU A 15 -23.28 -33.29 -27.23
C LEU A 15 -22.63 -34.07 -28.38
N VAL A 16 -21.41 -34.60 -28.17
CA VAL A 16 -20.70 -35.39 -29.18
C VAL A 16 -21.49 -36.64 -29.58
N SER A 17 -22.15 -37.31 -28.63
CA SER A 17 -23.01 -38.46 -28.93
C SER A 17 -24.23 -38.06 -29.76
N ALA A 18 -24.87 -36.92 -29.45
CA ALA A 18 -26.03 -36.42 -30.18
C ALA A 18 -25.68 -36.01 -31.62
N VAL A 19 -24.52 -35.38 -31.81
CA VAL A 19 -23.98 -35.03 -33.15
C VAL A 19 -23.73 -36.29 -33.98
N LYS A 20 -23.13 -37.34 -33.40
CA LYS A 20 -22.91 -38.62 -34.09
C LYS A 20 -24.21 -39.29 -34.53
N GLN A 21 -25.29 -39.09 -33.77
CA GLN A 21 -26.61 -39.65 -34.05
C GLN A 21 -27.47 -38.73 -34.93
N GLN A 22 -26.97 -37.55 -35.30
CA GLN A 22 -27.71 -36.49 -36.03
C GLN A 22 -29.06 -36.13 -35.37
N ASP A 23 -29.11 -36.23 -34.04
CA ASP A 23 -30.31 -35.95 -33.26
C ASP A 23 -30.36 -34.45 -32.93
N TRP A 24 -30.96 -33.67 -33.84
CA TRP A 24 -31.01 -32.21 -33.76
C TRP A 24 -31.73 -31.68 -32.52
N VAL A 25 -32.74 -32.39 -32.03
CA VAL A 25 -33.48 -32.03 -30.82
C VAL A 25 -32.59 -32.20 -29.59
N LYS A 26 -31.84 -33.30 -29.49
CA LYS A 26 -30.87 -33.48 -28.39
C LYS A 26 -29.69 -32.53 -28.48
N ILE A 27 -29.26 -32.15 -29.69
CA ILE A 27 -28.18 -31.16 -29.86
C ILE A 27 -28.63 -29.80 -29.32
N GLU A 28 -29.82 -29.33 -29.67
CA GLU A 28 -30.37 -28.08 -29.18
C GLU A 28 -30.53 -28.09 -27.65
N GLN A 29 -31.05 -29.19 -27.10
CA GLN A 29 -31.17 -29.35 -25.64
C GLN A 29 -29.79 -29.31 -24.95
N CYS A 30 -28.77 -29.98 -25.49
CA CYS A 30 -27.43 -29.95 -24.92
C CYS A 30 -26.82 -28.55 -24.94
N LEU A 31 -27.06 -27.76 -25.98
CA LEU A 31 -26.59 -26.38 -26.08
C LEU A 31 -27.31 -25.45 -25.10
N VAL A 32 -28.61 -25.66 -24.88
CA VAL A 32 -29.39 -24.92 -23.86
C VAL A 32 -28.94 -25.29 -22.45
N ASP A 33 -28.73 -26.57 -22.16
CA ASP A 33 -28.25 -27.05 -20.86
C ASP A 33 -26.83 -26.51 -20.56
N MET A 34 -25.95 -26.44 -21.57
CA MET A 34 -24.61 -25.86 -21.44
C MET A 34 -24.64 -24.36 -21.18
N LYS A 35 -25.61 -23.62 -21.75
CA LYS A 35 -25.80 -22.20 -21.45
C LYS A 35 -26.41 -21.95 -20.07
N LYS A 36 -27.27 -22.84 -19.58
CA LYS A 36 -27.85 -22.75 -18.22
C LYS A 36 -26.82 -23.06 -17.13
N GLY A 37 -25.85 -23.93 -17.41
CA GLY A 37 -24.75 -24.22 -16.49
C GLY A 37 -23.84 -23.02 -16.20
N GLU A 38 -23.77 -22.02 -17.09
CA GLU A 38 -23.01 -20.78 -16.83
C GLU A 38 -23.63 -19.91 -15.71
N ASP A 39 -24.93 -20.04 -15.47
CA ASP A 39 -25.63 -19.34 -14.38
C ASP A 39 -25.56 -20.10 -13.03
N GLU A 40 -25.37 -21.43 -13.07
CA GLU A 40 -25.33 -22.29 -11.87
C GLU A 40 -23.91 -22.73 -11.43
N GLU A 41 -22.89 -22.74 -12.31
CA GLU A 41 -21.50 -23.10 -11.95
C GLU A 41 -20.67 -21.95 -11.35
N LYS A 42 -21.28 -20.78 -11.11
CA LYS A 42 -20.75 -19.81 -10.13
C LYS A 42 -20.98 -20.35 -8.73
N GLU A 43 -20.03 -21.16 -8.25
CA GLU A 43 -19.70 -21.48 -6.85
C GLU A 43 -19.53 -22.99 -6.61
N SER A 44 -18.27 -23.41 -6.55
CA SER A 44 -17.84 -24.30 -5.47
C SER A 44 -16.53 -23.79 -4.88
N VAL A 45 -16.52 -22.50 -4.48
CA VAL A 45 -15.69 -22.11 -3.34
C VAL A 45 -16.36 -22.79 -2.14
N THR A 46 -15.70 -23.76 -1.53
CA THR A 46 -16.15 -24.29 -0.23
C THR A 46 -16.08 -23.16 0.78
N ASN A 47 -17.17 -22.37 0.87
CA ASN A 47 -17.50 -21.56 2.02
C ASN A 47 -17.77 -22.53 3.16
N LYS A 48 -16.70 -23.02 3.80
CA LYS A 48 -16.83 -23.68 5.10
C LYS A 48 -17.19 -22.58 6.09
N ALA A 49 -18.46 -22.21 6.13
CA ALA A 49 -19.03 -21.37 7.17
C ALA A 49 -18.87 -22.14 8.48
N CYS A 50 -17.78 -21.84 9.18
CA CYS A 50 -17.57 -22.30 10.55
C CYS A 50 -18.59 -21.56 11.43
N SER A 51 -19.60 -22.30 11.87
CA SER A 51 -20.48 -22.08 13.04
C SER A 51 -20.76 -20.64 13.48
N THR A 52 -22.04 -20.23 13.38
CA THR A 52 -22.84 -19.45 14.36
C THR A 52 -22.13 -18.57 15.41
N GLU A 53 -21.14 -17.79 15.00
CA GLU A 53 -20.68 -16.60 15.71
C GLU A 53 -20.59 -15.47 14.69
N GLN A 54 -21.25 -14.33 14.96
CA GLN A 54 -21.08 -13.11 14.17
C GLN A 54 -19.65 -12.60 14.39
N ARG A 55 -18.69 -13.16 13.65
CA ARG A 55 -17.31 -12.67 13.65
C ARG A 55 -17.26 -11.30 12.99
N HIS A 56 -16.39 -10.43 13.50
CA HIS A 56 -16.19 -9.08 12.96
C HIS A 56 -15.30 -9.06 11.70
N TYR A 57 -14.82 -10.23 11.25
CA TYR A 57 -14.04 -10.41 10.04
C TYR A 57 -14.51 -11.66 9.28
N LYS A 58 -14.21 -11.72 7.98
CA LYS A 58 -14.43 -12.88 7.13
C LYS A 58 -13.08 -13.45 6.72
N GLU A 59 -12.89 -14.76 6.92
CA GLU A 59 -11.71 -15.47 6.45
C GLU A 59 -11.99 -16.04 5.05
N LEU A 60 -11.02 -15.86 4.14
CA LEU A 60 -11.08 -16.37 2.78
C LEU A 60 -9.84 -17.25 2.56
N THR A 61 -10.05 -18.44 2.00
CA THR A 61 -8.97 -19.38 1.72
C THR A 61 -9.00 -19.77 0.25
N MET A 62 -7.83 -19.80 -0.39
CA MET A 62 -7.65 -20.33 -1.73
C MET A 62 -6.43 -21.26 -1.74
N GLU A 63 -6.60 -22.46 -2.29
CA GLU A 63 -5.51 -23.39 -2.51
C GLU A 63 -5.13 -23.38 -4.00
N LEU A 64 -3.87 -23.08 -4.30
CA LEU A 64 -3.34 -23.07 -5.66
C LEU A 64 -2.49 -24.32 -5.89
N LYS A 65 -2.71 -24.99 -7.03
CA LYS A 65 -1.87 -26.10 -7.51
C LYS A 65 -1.10 -25.65 -8.75
N LEU A 66 -0.02 -26.35 -9.06
CA LEU A 66 0.71 -26.12 -10.30
C LEU A 66 -0.25 -26.33 -11.48
N GLY A 67 -0.30 -25.36 -12.41
CA GLY A 67 -1.20 -25.39 -13.56
C GLY A 67 -2.62 -24.89 -13.27
N THR A 68 -2.94 -24.48 -12.04
CA THR A 68 -4.22 -23.80 -11.75
C THR A 68 -4.30 -22.51 -12.57
N VAL A 69 -5.38 -22.37 -13.34
CA VAL A 69 -5.69 -21.14 -14.07
C VAL A 69 -6.26 -20.13 -13.07
N VAL A 70 -5.70 -18.92 -13.06
CA VAL A 70 -6.15 -17.81 -12.22
C VAL A 70 -6.55 -16.63 -13.07
N GLN A 71 -7.55 -15.88 -12.61
CA GLN A 71 -7.99 -14.66 -13.27
C GLN A 71 -7.11 -13.49 -12.83
N VAL A 72 -6.67 -12.68 -13.79
CA VAL A 72 -5.84 -11.51 -13.53
C VAL A 72 -6.30 -10.31 -14.32
N GLN A 73 -6.00 -9.12 -13.80
CA GLN A 73 -6.07 -7.87 -14.55
C GLN A 73 -4.67 -7.44 -14.98
N LEU A 74 -4.51 -7.10 -16.25
CA LEU A 74 -3.30 -6.52 -16.78
C LEU A 74 -3.35 -4.99 -16.65
N GLY A 75 -2.22 -4.41 -16.27
CA GLY A 75 -1.95 -2.98 -16.33
C GLY A 75 -0.72 -2.70 -17.20
N THR A 76 -0.26 -1.45 -17.17
CA THR A 76 0.90 -0.98 -17.95
C THR A 76 1.94 -0.38 -17.03
N GLU A 77 3.20 -0.79 -17.19
CA GLU A 77 4.36 -0.15 -16.55
C GLU A 77 5.35 0.32 -17.61
N LEU A 78 6.17 1.33 -17.28
CA LEU A 78 7.28 1.75 -18.13
C LEU A 78 8.54 0.97 -17.74
N LYS A 79 9.08 0.22 -18.68
CA LYS A 79 10.39 -0.44 -18.56
C LYS A 79 11.31 0.12 -19.63
N ASP A 80 12.43 0.71 -19.22
CA ASP A 80 13.38 1.39 -20.12
C ASP A 80 12.72 2.43 -21.03
N GLY A 81 11.67 3.10 -20.53
CA GLY A 81 10.87 4.08 -21.26
C GLY A 81 9.76 3.51 -22.14
N PHE A 82 9.64 2.19 -22.26
CA PHE A 82 8.61 1.53 -23.07
C PHE A 82 7.46 0.99 -22.22
N PRO A 83 6.19 1.16 -22.63
CA PRO A 83 5.06 0.55 -21.95
C PRO A 83 5.07 -0.98 -22.15
N VAL A 84 5.14 -1.72 -21.04
CA VAL A 84 5.06 -3.18 -21.02
C VAL A 84 3.82 -3.64 -20.24
N PRO A 85 3.13 -4.69 -20.71
CA PRO A 85 2.01 -5.24 -19.97
C PRO A 85 2.51 -5.94 -18.70
N VAL A 86 1.84 -5.70 -17.59
CA VAL A 86 2.17 -6.32 -16.30
C VAL A 86 0.92 -6.80 -15.59
N VAL A 87 1.04 -7.87 -14.81
CA VAL A 87 -0.06 -8.33 -13.96
C VAL A 87 -0.23 -7.36 -12.79
N GLN A 88 -1.38 -6.69 -12.73
CA GLN A 88 -1.66 -5.62 -11.77
C GLN A 88 -2.50 -6.12 -10.59
N LEU A 89 -3.51 -6.95 -10.87
CA LEU A 89 -4.37 -7.57 -9.86
C LEU A 89 -4.48 -9.06 -10.14
N LEU A 90 -4.47 -9.85 -9.06
CA LEU A 90 -4.86 -11.24 -9.04
C LEU A 90 -6.26 -11.35 -8.43
N SER A 91 -7.21 -11.90 -9.16
CA SER A 91 -8.55 -12.19 -8.64
C SER A 91 -8.55 -13.56 -7.98
N VAL A 92 -8.71 -13.59 -6.65
CA VAL A 92 -8.79 -14.82 -5.87
C VAL A 92 -10.20 -15.39 -5.94
N ASN A 93 -11.21 -14.53 -5.83
CA ASN A 93 -12.63 -14.83 -6.07
C ASN A 93 -13.39 -13.53 -6.40
N GLN A 94 -14.71 -13.61 -6.56
CA GLN A 94 -15.57 -12.47 -6.91
C GLN A 94 -15.63 -11.34 -5.86
N TYR A 95 -15.06 -11.54 -4.68
CA TYR A 95 -15.07 -10.59 -3.57
C TYR A 95 -13.67 -10.24 -3.06
N PHE A 96 -12.61 -10.82 -3.63
CA PHE A 96 -11.26 -10.63 -3.12
C PHE A 96 -10.22 -10.68 -4.23
N GLU A 97 -9.45 -9.62 -4.29
CA GLU A 97 -8.34 -9.43 -5.21
C GLU A 97 -7.07 -9.09 -4.43
N ILE A 98 -5.91 -9.34 -5.03
CA ILE A 98 -4.60 -8.97 -4.50
C ILE A 98 -3.96 -8.01 -5.49
N CYS A 99 -3.62 -6.81 -5.03
CA CYS A 99 -2.97 -5.81 -5.88
C CYS A 99 -1.46 -6.06 -5.93
N LEU A 100 -1.04 -6.77 -6.97
CA LEU A 100 0.35 -7.14 -7.22
C LEU A 100 1.24 -5.93 -7.54
N GLU A 101 0.65 -4.80 -7.94
CA GLU A 101 1.38 -3.57 -8.20
C GLU A 101 2.14 -3.07 -6.96
N HIS A 102 1.44 -2.91 -5.83
CA HIS A 102 2.09 -2.45 -4.59
C HIS A 102 2.82 -3.57 -3.86
N THR A 103 2.47 -4.84 -4.10
CA THR A 103 3.26 -5.98 -3.60
C THR A 103 4.64 -6.00 -4.25
N ARG A 104 4.72 -5.73 -5.56
CA ARG A 104 5.98 -5.73 -6.31
C ARG A 104 6.78 -4.44 -6.11
N ASN A 105 6.12 -3.28 -6.22
CA ASN A 105 6.76 -1.97 -6.21
C ASN A 105 6.06 -1.00 -5.23
N PRO A 106 6.11 -1.25 -3.91
CA PRO A 106 5.43 -0.40 -2.92
C PRO A 106 5.95 1.05 -2.91
N ILE A 107 7.23 1.25 -3.23
CA ILE A 107 7.86 2.57 -3.29
C ILE A 107 7.17 3.45 -4.35
N ASP A 108 6.96 2.93 -5.55
CA ASP A 108 6.29 3.68 -6.63
C ASP A 108 4.82 3.95 -6.32
N CYS A 109 4.16 3.03 -5.63
CA CYS A 109 2.76 3.18 -5.25
C CYS A 109 2.56 4.23 -4.16
N PHE A 110 3.46 4.34 -3.19
CA PHE A 110 3.20 5.09 -1.94
C PHE A 110 4.15 6.25 -1.66
N SER A 111 5.27 6.36 -2.37
CA SER A 111 6.24 7.43 -2.19
C SER A 111 6.42 8.25 -3.47
N LYS A 112 6.99 9.45 -3.36
CA LYS A 112 7.37 10.23 -4.53
C LYS A 112 8.69 9.65 -5.07
N THR A 113 8.67 9.14 -6.30
CA THR A 113 9.79 8.43 -6.93
C THR A 113 11.08 9.25 -7.06
N VAL A 114 11.02 10.58 -7.00
CA VAL A 114 12.21 11.45 -7.08
C VAL A 114 12.73 11.77 -5.69
N CYS A 115 13.90 11.22 -5.36
CA CYS A 115 14.62 11.49 -4.13
C CYS A 115 16.06 11.93 -4.41
N ASN A 116 16.57 12.87 -3.61
CA ASN A 116 17.98 13.24 -3.61
C ASN A 116 18.77 12.31 -2.69
N ALA A 117 20.00 11.97 -3.06
CA ALA A 117 20.90 11.22 -2.19
C ALA A 117 21.26 12.01 -0.92
N SER A 118 21.59 11.29 0.15
CA SER A 118 22.17 11.89 1.36
C SER A 118 23.50 12.57 1.05
N LYS A 119 23.84 13.61 1.81
CA LYS A 119 25.04 14.44 1.60
C LYS A 119 25.93 14.38 2.85
N LEU A 120 27.21 14.64 2.65
CA LEU A 120 28.16 14.81 3.76
C LEU A 120 27.93 16.11 4.54
N PHE A 121 27.46 17.15 3.84
CA PHE A 121 27.18 18.48 4.39
C PHE A 121 25.87 18.99 3.81
N TYR A 122 25.11 19.72 4.62
CA TYR A 122 23.85 20.33 4.22
C TYR A 122 23.90 21.82 4.48
N ASN A 123 23.36 22.63 3.56
CA ASN A 123 23.33 24.08 3.65
C ASN A 123 22.41 24.57 4.78
N SER A 124 21.41 23.78 5.16
CA SER A 124 20.53 24.07 6.30
C SER A 124 19.84 22.81 6.80
N TYR A 125 19.28 22.88 8.02
CA TYR A 125 18.46 21.78 8.54
C TYR A 125 17.22 21.53 7.68
N LYS A 126 16.72 22.54 6.95
CA LYS A 126 15.58 22.39 6.03
C LYS A 126 15.95 21.54 4.82
N GLU A 127 17.16 21.71 4.29
CA GLU A 127 17.67 20.85 3.22
C GLU A 127 17.83 19.41 3.71
N TYR A 128 18.46 19.22 4.88
CA TYR A 128 18.57 17.90 5.51
C TYR A 128 17.20 17.24 5.68
N GLN A 129 16.25 17.98 6.25
CA GLN A 129 14.89 17.52 6.50
C GLN A 129 14.17 17.13 5.20
N ASN A 130 14.29 17.93 4.14
CA ASN A 130 13.65 17.64 2.86
C ASN A 130 14.18 16.32 2.24
N ILE A 131 15.51 16.13 2.24
CA ILE A 131 16.16 14.95 1.68
C ILE A 131 15.83 13.71 2.52
N TRP A 132 16.07 13.76 3.83
CA TRP A 132 15.84 12.62 4.71
C TRP A 132 14.37 12.26 4.88
N SER A 133 13.45 13.22 4.78
CA SER A 133 12.00 12.91 4.80
C SER A 133 11.62 12.01 3.63
N GLN A 134 12.15 12.27 2.44
CA GLN A 134 11.92 11.43 1.26
C GLN A 134 12.56 10.04 1.41
N LEU A 135 13.81 9.97 1.87
CA LEU A 135 14.50 8.69 2.11
C LEU A 135 13.75 7.84 3.15
N CYS A 136 13.31 8.44 4.26
CA CYS A 136 12.50 7.74 5.26
C CYS A 136 11.16 7.27 4.69
N GLN A 137 10.49 8.06 3.84
CA GLN A 137 9.22 7.65 3.22
C GLN A 137 9.41 6.45 2.28
N ILE A 138 10.51 6.40 1.51
CA ILE A 138 10.87 5.27 0.65
C ILE A 138 11.08 4.01 1.51
N ASP A 139 11.88 4.13 2.58
CA ASP A 139 12.15 3.04 3.51
C ASP A 139 10.86 2.56 4.20
N THR A 140 9.98 3.47 4.65
CA THR A 140 8.67 3.11 5.19
C THR A 140 7.80 2.38 4.18
N ALA A 141 7.73 2.86 2.94
CA ALA A 141 6.93 2.24 1.88
C ALA A 141 7.41 0.82 1.59
N TYR A 142 8.71 0.64 1.41
CA TYR A 142 9.33 -0.66 1.15
C TYR A 142 9.00 -1.67 2.26
N ASN A 143 9.19 -1.27 3.52
CA ASN A 143 9.05 -2.19 4.64
C ASN A 143 7.60 -2.44 5.09
N ALA A 144 6.62 -1.65 4.63
CA ALA A 144 5.22 -1.83 5.01
C ALA A 144 4.58 -3.09 4.41
N GLY A 145 5.04 -3.53 3.23
CA GLY A 145 4.50 -4.70 2.54
C GLY A 145 4.95 -6.06 3.12
N GLU A 146 6.09 -6.11 3.81
CA GLU A 146 6.79 -7.35 4.18
C GLU A 146 6.06 -8.23 5.21
N GLU A 147 5.20 -7.67 6.07
CA GLU A 147 4.59 -8.41 7.18
C GLU A 147 3.13 -8.86 6.91
N ASN A 148 2.56 -8.57 5.74
CA ASN A 148 1.17 -8.95 5.37
C ASN A 148 0.11 -8.61 6.43
N ASN A 149 0.32 -7.57 7.22
CA ASN A 149 -0.59 -7.11 8.28
C ASN A 149 -1.67 -6.14 7.73
N SER A 150 -2.06 -6.27 6.46
CA SER A 150 -3.07 -5.42 5.85
C SER A 150 -4.48 -5.85 6.24
N VAL A 151 -5.40 -4.88 6.27
CA VAL A 151 -6.81 -5.11 6.57
C VAL A 151 -7.65 -4.60 5.41
N ILE A 152 -8.66 -5.36 4.99
CA ILE A 152 -9.56 -4.97 3.91
C ILE A 152 -10.86 -4.46 4.50
N LEU A 153 -11.18 -3.21 4.17
CA LEU A 153 -12.45 -2.57 4.47
C LEU A 153 -13.34 -2.65 3.23
N GLU A 154 -14.49 -3.28 3.36
CA GLU A 154 -15.51 -3.38 2.30
C GLU A 154 -16.63 -2.35 2.51
N GLY A 155 -17.23 -1.89 1.41
CA GLY A 155 -18.39 -0.99 1.47
C GLY A 155 -18.06 0.40 2.00
N VAL A 156 -16.84 0.91 1.75
CA VAL A 156 -16.42 2.21 2.27
C VAL A 156 -16.91 3.33 1.37
N HIS A 157 -17.62 4.31 1.95
CA HIS A 157 -17.98 5.54 1.26
C HIS A 157 -16.87 6.58 1.35
N ILE A 158 -16.41 7.05 0.20
CA ILE A 158 -15.39 8.09 0.09
C ILE A 158 -16.04 9.40 -0.33
N THR A 159 -15.68 10.49 0.36
CA THR A 159 -15.92 11.84 -0.13
C THR A 159 -14.66 12.36 -0.81
N TRP A 160 -14.73 12.55 -2.11
CA TRP A 160 -13.62 13.04 -2.93
C TRP A 160 -13.55 14.56 -2.95
N ASN A 161 -12.33 15.08 -2.93
CA ASN A 161 -12.00 16.49 -3.07
C ASN A 161 -10.80 16.63 -4.04
N GLY A 162 -10.64 17.78 -4.68
CA GLY A 162 -9.51 18.05 -5.58
C GLY A 162 -9.85 17.83 -7.05
N ASP A 163 -8.82 17.91 -7.89
CA ASP A 163 -8.90 17.78 -9.35
C ASP A 163 -8.32 16.43 -9.83
N GLU A 164 -8.28 16.22 -11.15
CA GLU A 164 -7.74 14.99 -11.76
C GLU A 164 -6.25 14.75 -11.49
N THR A 165 -5.50 15.77 -11.08
CA THR A 165 -4.05 15.70 -10.86
C THR A 165 -3.69 15.52 -9.39
N ASN A 166 -4.49 16.10 -8.49
CA ASN A 166 -4.29 16.10 -7.04
C ASN A 166 -5.49 15.50 -6.32
N LEU A 167 -5.96 14.35 -6.80
CA LEU A 167 -7.12 13.67 -6.24
C LEU A 167 -6.87 13.28 -4.78
N GLN A 168 -7.75 13.74 -3.90
CA GLN A 168 -7.71 13.48 -2.46
C GLN A 168 -9.10 13.15 -1.96
N GLY A 169 -9.19 12.64 -0.74
CA GLY A 169 -10.48 12.31 -0.20
C GLY A 169 -10.43 12.03 1.28
N PHE A 170 -11.59 11.65 1.79
CA PHE A 170 -11.70 11.13 3.14
C PHE A 170 -12.84 10.12 3.23
N PHE A 171 -12.71 9.24 4.21
CA PHE A 171 -13.79 8.37 4.69
C PHE A 171 -13.86 8.47 6.21
N TYR A 172 -14.95 7.95 6.77
CA TYR A 172 -15.15 7.93 8.22
C TYR A 172 -15.04 6.51 8.75
N LEU A 173 -14.46 6.40 9.93
CA LEU A 173 -14.55 5.20 10.76
C LEU A 173 -14.97 5.60 12.16
N THR A 174 -16.03 4.98 12.66
CA THR A 174 -16.49 5.25 14.04
C THR A 174 -15.52 4.63 15.05
N LYS A 175 -15.43 5.22 16.25
CA LYS A 175 -14.65 4.62 17.35
C LYS A 175 -15.17 3.24 17.73
N THR A 176 -16.48 3.03 17.64
CA THR A 176 -17.14 1.74 17.87
C THR A 176 -16.67 0.70 16.87
N GLN A 177 -16.68 1.00 15.56
CA GLN A 177 -16.17 0.09 14.53
C GLN A 177 -14.70 -0.24 14.76
N LYS A 178 -13.86 0.77 15.03
CA LYS A 178 -12.43 0.54 15.28
C LYS A 178 -12.20 -0.46 16.42
N LYS A 179 -12.97 -0.31 17.53
CA LYS A 179 -12.90 -1.21 18.69
C LYS A 179 -13.47 -2.60 18.37
N GLN A 180 -14.61 -2.67 17.68
CA GLN A 180 -15.27 -3.92 17.33
C GLN A 180 -14.44 -4.75 16.35
N TRP A 181 -13.71 -4.10 15.45
CA TRP A 181 -12.85 -4.73 14.45
C TRP A 181 -11.42 -4.95 14.96
N SER A 182 -11.14 -4.64 16.23
CA SER A 182 -9.82 -4.80 16.87
C SER A 182 -8.67 -4.18 16.04
N LEU A 183 -8.90 -3.00 15.46
CA LEU A 183 -7.88 -2.32 14.65
C LEU A 183 -6.87 -1.61 15.57
N ASP A 184 -5.80 -2.32 15.91
CA ASP A 184 -4.75 -1.88 16.84
C ASP A 184 -3.64 -1.03 16.19
N PHE A 185 -3.99 -0.30 15.12
CA PHE A 185 -3.07 0.62 14.45
C PHE A 185 -3.70 2.00 14.24
N ASP A 186 -2.85 2.97 13.94
CA ASP A 186 -3.25 4.33 13.65
C ASP A 186 -3.53 4.49 12.14
N LEU A 187 -4.82 4.56 11.79
CA LEU A 187 -5.30 4.80 10.43
C LEU A 187 -4.82 6.13 9.82
N SER A 188 -4.30 7.06 10.62
CA SER A 188 -3.68 8.28 10.08
C SER A 188 -2.24 8.08 9.58
N ASN A 189 -1.68 6.89 9.84
CA ASN A 189 -0.34 6.47 9.49
C ASN A 189 -0.36 5.15 8.69
N CYS A 190 -1.15 5.12 7.62
CA CYS A 190 -1.33 3.94 6.75
C CYS A 190 -1.14 4.30 5.28
N PHE A 191 -0.82 3.28 4.48
CA PHE A 191 -1.01 3.30 3.05
C PHE A 191 -2.36 2.69 2.70
N LEU A 192 -2.95 3.11 1.58
CA LEU A 192 -4.24 2.63 1.12
C LEU A 192 -4.12 2.13 -0.32
N CYS A 193 -4.69 0.96 -0.60
CA CYS A 193 -5.02 0.53 -1.96
C CYS A 193 -6.55 0.54 -2.10
N ILE A 194 -7.05 1.57 -2.78
CA ILE A 194 -8.47 1.84 -3.00
C ILE A 194 -8.88 1.19 -4.32
N ARG A 195 -9.98 0.44 -4.30
CA ARG A 195 -10.46 -0.34 -5.43
C ARG A 195 -11.95 -0.09 -5.66
N LEU A 196 -12.31 0.01 -6.93
CA LEU A 196 -13.69 0.08 -7.39
C LEU A 196 -13.89 -1.00 -8.46
N ARG A 197 -14.63 -2.05 -8.09
CA ARG A 197 -14.90 -3.24 -8.93
C ARG A 197 -15.93 -2.97 -10.02
N ASP A 198 -16.02 -3.89 -10.98
CA ASP A 198 -17.08 -3.95 -12.00
C ASP A 198 -17.26 -2.69 -12.84
N GLN A 199 -16.14 -2.02 -13.17
CA GLN A 199 -16.16 -0.88 -14.06
C GLN A 199 -16.23 -1.37 -15.51
N LYS A 200 -17.06 -0.71 -16.31
CA LYS A 200 -17.12 -0.93 -17.77
C LYS A 200 -16.52 0.31 -18.41
N LEU A 201 -15.60 0.11 -19.35
CA LEU A 201 -15.14 1.23 -20.16
C LEU A 201 -16.31 1.65 -21.05
N GLU A 202 -16.83 2.86 -20.88
CA GLU A 202 -17.77 3.40 -21.84
C GLU A 202 -17.03 3.53 -23.17
N ASN A 203 -17.42 2.73 -24.17
CA ASN A 203 -17.01 2.97 -25.54
C ASN A 203 -17.40 4.41 -25.84
N SER A 204 -16.40 5.26 -26.11
CA SER A 204 -16.69 6.62 -26.54
C SER A 204 -17.69 6.54 -27.67
N LYS A 205 -18.75 7.35 -27.61
CA LYS A 205 -19.62 7.58 -28.75
C LYS A 205 -18.76 8.25 -29.81
N SER A 206 -18.02 7.47 -30.59
CA SER A 206 -17.43 7.93 -31.83
C SER A 206 -18.58 8.30 -32.76
N ASP A 207 -18.58 9.56 -33.21
CA ASP A 207 -19.46 10.02 -34.29
C ASP A 207 -19.50 9.00 -35.44
N PRO A 208 -20.67 8.70 -36.01
CA PRO A 208 -20.85 7.65 -37.01
C PRO A 208 -20.42 8.12 -38.42
N LYS A 209 -19.26 8.79 -38.52
CA LYS A 209 -18.74 9.31 -39.79
C LYS A 209 -17.24 9.03 -39.92
N HIS A 210 -16.90 7.76 -40.05
CA HIS A 210 -15.84 7.24 -40.93
C HIS A 210 -15.63 5.77 -40.58
N LEU A 211 -16.48 4.91 -41.14
CA LEU A 211 -16.21 3.47 -41.20
C LEU A 211 -15.75 3.20 -42.62
N ASP A 212 -14.44 3.04 -42.82
CA ASP A 212 -13.93 2.31 -43.97
C ASP A 212 -12.73 1.46 -43.56
N SER A 213 -12.90 0.16 -43.78
CA SER A 213 -11.91 -0.92 -43.85
C SER A 213 -11.40 -1.58 -42.54
N SER A 214 -11.62 -2.91 -42.51
CA SER A 214 -11.16 -3.95 -41.59
C SER A 214 -11.86 -4.08 -40.23
N GLU A 215 -12.99 -4.76 -40.28
CA GLU A 215 -13.68 -5.38 -39.15
C GLU A 215 -12.75 -6.36 -38.40
N SER A 216 -12.28 -5.95 -37.23
CA SER A 216 -11.88 -6.88 -36.15
C SER A 216 -12.99 -6.92 -35.10
N LEU A 217 -13.98 -7.78 -35.36
CA LEU A 217 -15.20 -8.00 -34.56
C LEU A 217 -14.96 -8.68 -33.18
N ASP A 218 -13.73 -8.65 -32.63
CA ASP A 218 -13.33 -9.48 -31.48
C ASP A 218 -13.26 -8.74 -30.12
N LEU A 219 -13.63 -7.45 -30.06
CA LEU A 219 -13.55 -6.62 -28.83
C LEU A 219 -14.89 -6.03 -28.37
N GLN A 220 -16.02 -6.52 -28.86
CA GLN A 220 -17.34 -6.08 -28.40
C GLN A 220 -17.74 -6.78 -27.09
N GLY A 221 -17.18 -6.26 -25.99
CA GLY A 221 -17.55 -6.59 -24.62
C GLY A 221 -16.44 -6.21 -23.65
N SER A 222 -16.48 -4.98 -23.10
CA SER A 222 -15.57 -4.59 -22.00
C SER A 222 -15.77 -5.59 -20.86
N LEU A 223 -14.79 -6.48 -20.64
CA LEU A 223 -14.72 -7.25 -19.41
C LEU A 223 -14.75 -6.26 -18.23
N PRO A 224 -15.45 -6.59 -17.12
CA PRO A 224 -15.47 -5.73 -15.95
C PRO A 224 -14.04 -5.57 -15.42
N LEU A 225 -13.60 -4.32 -15.31
CA LEU A 225 -12.28 -3.96 -14.78
C LEU A 225 -12.42 -3.43 -13.36
N THR A 226 -11.37 -3.59 -12.56
CA THR A 226 -11.24 -2.97 -11.25
C THR A 226 -10.35 -1.74 -11.37
N TRP A 227 -10.91 -0.57 -11.06
CA TRP A 227 -10.14 0.65 -10.94
C TRP A 227 -9.37 0.63 -9.63
N VAL A 228 -8.05 0.88 -9.68
CA VAL A 228 -7.17 0.88 -8.51
C VAL A 228 -6.43 2.21 -8.38
N ALA A 229 -6.42 2.74 -7.16
CA ALA A 229 -5.61 3.87 -6.76
C ALA A 229 -4.86 3.59 -5.45
N HIS A 230 -3.61 4.03 -5.38
CA HIS A 230 -2.78 3.97 -4.19
C HIS A 230 -2.72 5.34 -3.55
N ALA A 231 -2.78 5.37 -2.22
CA ALA A 231 -2.85 6.61 -1.47
C ALA A 231 -2.08 6.52 -0.15
N VAL A 232 -1.77 7.68 0.39
CA VAL A 232 -1.15 7.83 1.71
C VAL A 232 -2.11 8.62 2.59
N THR A 233 -2.32 8.16 3.83
CA THR A 233 -3.14 8.89 4.79
C THR A 233 -2.43 10.15 5.26
N THR A 234 -3.18 11.23 5.46
CA THR A 234 -2.63 12.52 5.89
C THR A 234 -3.09 12.84 7.31
N LYS A 235 -2.17 13.39 8.13
CA LYS A 235 -2.48 13.80 9.49
C LYS A 235 -3.55 14.91 9.47
N THR A 236 -4.69 14.64 10.09
CA THR A 236 -5.70 15.68 10.33
C THR A 236 -5.29 16.56 11.52
N LYS A 237 -5.58 17.87 11.47
CA LYS A 237 -5.55 18.71 12.67
C LYS A 237 -6.45 18.06 13.75
N LYS A 238 -5.99 18.04 15.01
CA LYS A 238 -6.70 17.41 16.14
C LYS A 238 -8.20 17.71 16.06
N GLN A 239 -9.02 16.66 15.95
CA GLN A 239 -10.48 16.81 16.01
C GLN A 239 -10.89 17.36 17.38
N LYS A 240 -11.96 18.16 17.41
CA LYS A 240 -12.55 18.66 18.67
C LYS A 240 -13.00 17.46 19.52
N LYS A 241 -12.75 17.51 20.83
CA LYS A 241 -13.29 16.53 21.79
C LYS A 241 -14.82 16.49 21.64
N GLY A 242 -15.38 15.35 21.25
CA GLY A 242 -16.82 15.13 21.12
C GLY A 242 -17.26 14.40 19.85
N ASP A 243 -16.42 14.36 18.80
CA ASP A 243 -16.80 13.66 17.56
C ASP A 243 -16.63 12.15 17.70
N ASN A 244 -17.68 11.39 17.34
CA ASN A 244 -17.70 9.92 17.40
C ASN A 244 -17.13 9.29 16.11
N GLN A 245 -16.92 10.09 15.07
CA GLN A 245 -16.37 9.67 13.78
C GLN A 245 -14.93 10.17 13.60
N ASN A 246 -14.00 9.24 13.46
CA ASN A 246 -12.65 9.56 13.04
C ASN A 246 -12.66 9.81 11.53
N LYS A 247 -12.28 11.02 11.11
CA LYS A 247 -12.16 11.38 9.69
C LYS A 247 -10.77 11.00 9.19
N ILE A 248 -10.68 10.01 8.31
CA ILE A 248 -9.42 9.55 7.72
C ILE A 248 -9.25 10.26 6.39
N LYS A 249 -8.32 11.21 6.32
CA LYS A 249 -7.97 11.90 5.06
C LYS A 249 -6.84 11.19 4.36
N PHE A 250 -6.83 11.22 3.04
CA PHE A 250 -5.77 10.65 2.23
C PHE A 250 -5.56 11.46 0.95
N GLN A 251 -4.39 11.27 0.34
CA GLN A 251 -4.01 11.82 -0.96
C GLN A 251 -3.63 10.66 -1.88
N ILE A 252 -4.18 10.63 -3.10
CA ILE A 252 -3.77 9.67 -4.13
C ILE A 252 -2.32 9.98 -4.55
N THR A 253 -1.48 8.96 -4.54
CA THR A 253 -0.09 9.01 -4.98
C THR A 253 0.08 8.40 -6.36
N LYS A 254 -0.60 7.28 -6.62
CA LYS A 254 -0.53 6.58 -7.91
C LYS A 254 -1.91 6.06 -8.30
N ARG A 255 -2.16 6.01 -9.61
CA ARG A 255 -3.33 5.36 -10.18
C ARG A 255 -2.86 4.33 -11.19
N SER A 256 -3.54 3.20 -11.23
CA SER A 256 -3.29 2.15 -12.22
C SER A 256 -3.66 2.55 -13.64
N MET A 257 -4.58 3.50 -13.80
CA MET A 257 -5.06 3.98 -15.08
C MET A 257 -5.21 5.51 -15.06
N SER A 258 -5.02 6.14 -16.22
CA SER A 258 -5.27 7.58 -16.40
C SER A 258 -6.77 7.88 -16.35
N TYR A 259 -7.60 7.00 -16.92
CA TYR A 259 -9.05 7.10 -16.87
C TYR A 259 -9.57 6.91 -15.44
N ILE A 260 -10.40 7.86 -14.99
CA ILE A 260 -11.16 7.77 -13.75
C ILE A 260 -12.62 7.50 -14.12
N PRO A 261 -13.20 6.34 -13.75
CA PRO A 261 -14.61 6.07 -14.00
C PRO A 261 -15.52 7.12 -13.34
N PRO A 262 -16.57 7.63 -14.01
CA PRO A 262 -17.51 8.60 -13.43
C PRO A 262 -18.09 8.15 -12.08
N LYS A 263 -18.32 6.85 -11.94
CA LYS A 263 -18.79 6.20 -10.70
C LYS A 263 -17.91 6.47 -9.49
N VAL A 264 -16.64 6.80 -9.68
CA VAL A 264 -15.75 7.22 -8.58
C VAL A 264 -16.31 8.45 -7.85
N PHE A 265 -16.92 9.39 -8.57
CA PHE A 265 -17.46 10.63 -8.00
C PHE A 265 -18.96 10.57 -7.66
N GLU A 266 -19.64 9.47 -8.02
CA GLU A 266 -21.05 9.29 -7.70
C GLU A 266 -21.29 9.16 -6.19
N ARG A 267 -22.39 9.76 -5.72
CA ARG A 267 -22.78 9.65 -4.31
C ARG A 267 -23.26 8.24 -4.02
N GLY A 268 -22.82 7.69 -2.89
CA GLY A 268 -23.20 6.35 -2.45
C GLY A 268 -22.36 5.23 -3.06
N THR A 269 -21.34 5.56 -3.87
CA THR A 269 -20.38 4.55 -4.36
C THR A 269 -19.67 3.87 -3.20
N ASN A 270 -19.58 2.55 -3.30
CA ASN A 270 -18.88 1.67 -2.37
C ASN A 270 -17.50 1.32 -2.92
N PHE A 271 -16.49 1.58 -2.10
CA PHE A 271 -15.11 1.22 -2.39
C PHE A 271 -14.66 0.09 -1.48
N THR A 272 -13.70 -0.67 -1.97
CA THR A 272 -12.88 -1.57 -1.17
C THR A 272 -11.57 -0.88 -0.88
N ILE A 273 -11.13 -0.90 0.38
CA ILE A 273 -9.88 -0.27 0.77
C ILE A 273 -9.05 -1.30 1.52
N GLU A 274 -7.95 -1.70 0.92
CA GLU A 274 -6.89 -2.36 1.67
C GLU A 274 -6.07 -1.30 2.41
N VAL A 275 -6.04 -1.42 3.73
CA VAL A 275 -5.31 -0.56 4.65
C VAL A 275 -4.04 -1.28 5.06
N ILE A 276 -2.90 -0.67 4.77
CA ILE A 276 -1.57 -1.23 5.00
C ILE A 276 -0.89 -0.36 6.07
N PRO A 277 -0.81 -0.83 7.34
CA PRO A 277 -0.23 -0.06 8.41
C PRO A 277 1.25 0.22 8.19
N LYS A 278 1.69 1.47 8.42
CA LYS A 278 3.11 1.76 8.51
C LYS A 278 3.68 1.19 9.80
N LYS A 279 4.83 0.53 9.72
CA LYS A 279 5.51 -0.05 10.88
C LYS A 279 6.03 1.04 11.82
N ILE A 280 5.85 0.83 13.14
CA ILE A 280 6.21 1.80 14.18
C ILE A 280 7.68 2.27 14.10
N PRO A 281 8.69 1.39 13.93
CA PRO A 281 10.08 1.84 13.88
C PRO A 281 10.36 2.85 12.75
N TYR A 282 9.67 2.71 11.61
CA TYR A 282 9.83 3.57 10.44
C TYR A 282 9.06 4.88 10.59
N LEU A 283 7.87 4.82 11.22
CA LEU A 283 7.13 6.02 11.61
C LEU A 283 7.92 6.92 12.56
N VAL A 284 8.65 6.33 13.51
CA VAL A 284 9.51 7.08 14.43
C VAL A 284 10.59 7.83 13.64
N ARG A 285 11.21 7.20 12.62
CA ARG A 285 12.20 7.86 11.75
C ARG A 285 11.59 9.05 11.01
N GLU A 286 10.44 8.88 10.35
CA GLU A 286 9.73 9.98 9.68
C GLU A 286 9.45 11.13 10.66
N HIS A 287 8.98 10.81 11.88
CA HIS A 287 8.62 11.80 12.87
C HIS A 287 9.83 12.56 13.43
N VAL A 288 10.96 11.87 13.67
CA VAL A 288 12.22 12.51 14.10
C VAL A 288 12.69 13.53 13.06
N ILE A 289 12.64 13.17 11.78
CA ILE A 289 12.98 14.08 10.69
C ILE A 289 11.98 15.25 10.61
N GLU A 290 10.67 14.98 10.72
CA GLU A 290 9.62 16.01 10.75
C GLU A 290 9.82 17.02 11.90
N ASN A 291 10.26 16.55 13.06
CA ASN A 291 10.44 17.37 14.26
C ASN A 291 11.77 18.12 14.32
N LEU A 292 12.68 17.92 13.37
CA LEU A 292 13.99 18.60 13.34
C LEU A 292 13.85 20.14 13.38
N LYS A 293 12.78 20.69 12.81
CA LYS A 293 12.44 22.12 12.89
C LYS A 293 12.39 22.64 14.34
N TRP A 294 11.94 21.81 15.29
CA TRP A 294 11.72 22.18 16.69
C TRP A 294 12.90 21.77 17.59
N ALA A 295 13.90 21.10 17.02
CA ALA A 295 15.11 20.72 17.74
C ALA A 295 15.98 21.96 18.07
N ASN A 296 16.85 21.79 19.08
CA ASN A 296 17.84 22.80 19.45
C ASN A 296 18.93 22.93 18.37
N ASN A 297 19.78 23.95 18.51
CA ASN A 297 20.83 24.24 17.54
C ASN A 297 21.91 23.15 17.50
N LEU A 298 22.20 22.47 18.63
CA LEU A 298 23.17 21.38 18.66
C LEU A 298 22.74 20.24 17.72
N VAL A 299 21.50 19.75 17.85
CA VAL A 299 20.95 18.69 16.99
C VAL A 299 20.92 19.11 15.53
N LYS A 300 20.48 20.35 15.24
CA LYS A 300 20.47 20.89 13.87
C LYS A 300 21.88 20.92 13.27
N ASN A 301 22.86 21.36 14.03
CA ASN A 301 24.26 21.45 13.58
C ASN A 301 24.90 20.06 13.40
N ILE A 302 24.55 19.08 14.23
CA ILE A 302 24.97 17.68 14.04
C ILE A 302 24.38 17.14 12.73
N ALA A 303 23.07 17.30 12.53
CA ALA A 303 22.40 16.84 11.32
C ALA A 303 22.97 17.48 10.04
N THR A 304 23.29 18.78 10.06
CA THR A 304 23.80 19.48 8.87
C THR A 304 25.30 19.40 8.68
N ASN A 305 26.04 18.95 9.69
CA ASN A 305 27.50 18.90 9.71
C ASN A 305 28.18 20.27 9.49
N GLN A 306 27.51 21.39 9.78
CA GLN A 306 28.03 22.72 9.41
C GLN A 306 29.04 23.32 10.40
N ARG A 307 29.01 22.93 11.69
CA ARG A 307 29.73 23.67 12.77
C ARG A 307 30.18 22.82 13.96
N LEU A 308 30.48 21.53 13.77
CA LEU A 308 30.87 20.65 14.87
C LEU A 308 32.16 21.12 15.58
N LYS A 309 33.11 21.73 14.85
CA LYS A 309 34.34 22.29 15.43
C LYS A 309 34.09 23.50 16.33
N GLU A 310 33.18 24.40 15.94
CA GLU A 310 32.79 25.58 16.73
C GLU A 310 31.99 25.18 17.98
N LEU A 311 31.16 24.14 17.88
CA LEU A 311 30.39 23.60 19.01
C LEU A 311 31.31 23.07 20.11
N ASN A 312 32.38 22.37 19.74
CA ASN A 312 33.33 21.78 20.68
C ASN A 312 34.44 22.76 21.13
N ALA A 313 34.37 24.05 20.77
CA ALA A 313 35.34 25.06 21.19
C ALA A 313 35.12 25.56 22.62
N LYS A 314 33.90 25.40 23.18
CA LYS A 314 33.58 25.72 24.57
C LYS A 314 33.63 24.46 25.41
N THR A 315 34.82 24.16 25.95
CA THR A 315 35.03 23.03 26.85
C THR A 315 34.56 23.41 28.26
N TYR A 316 33.87 22.52 28.96
CA TYR A 316 33.60 22.72 30.39
C TYR A 316 34.89 22.47 31.18
N GLU A 317 35.51 23.53 31.71
CA GLU A 317 36.86 23.46 32.30
C GLU A 317 36.91 22.86 33.72
N ASN A 318 35.78 22.69 34.42
CA ASN A 318 35.75 22.40 35.86
C ASN A 318 35.04 21.10 36.26
N ILE A 319 35.05 20.05 35.41
CA ILE A 319 34.43 18.76 35.79
C ILE A 319 35.51 17.82 36.33
N ASN A 320 35.57 17.66 37.65
CA ASN A 320 36.41 16.68 38.31
C ASN A 320 35.74 15.29 38.25
N LEU A 321 36.40 14.34 37.59
CA LEU A 321 35.91 12.98 37.37
C LEU A 321 36.54 11.95 38.33
N ASP A 322 37.41 12.37 39.25
CA ASP A 322 38.23 11.49 40.09
C ASP A 322 37.41 10.63 41.07
N ASN A 323 36.11 10.93 41.27
CA ASN A 323 35.26 10.28 42.28
C ASN A 323 34.02 9.53 41.72
N VAL A 324 33.89 9.34 40.40
CA VAL A 324 32.67 8.70 39.84
C VAL A 324 32.66 7.18 40.09
N ASP A 325 33.83 6.56 40.28
CA ASP A 325 34.03 5.11 40.24
C ASP A 325 33.64 4.39 41.56
N GLU A 326 33.93 4.99 42.72
CA GLU A 326 33.72 4.31 44.02
C GLU A 326 32.25 4.13 44.42
N SER A 327 31.35 4.95 43.87
CA SER A 327 29.92 4.93 44.24
C SER A 327 29.05 3.97 43.41
N LEU A 328 29.55 3.46 42.28
CA LEU A 328 28.72 2.78 41.27
C LEU A 328 28.94 1.25 41.17
N ASN A 329 29.84 0.66 41.96
CA ASN A 329 30.22 -0.77 41.86
C ASN A 329 30.58 -1.20 40.41
N LEU A 330 31.18 -0.30 39.63
CA LEU A 330 31.60 -0.57 38.26
C LEU A 330 33.06 -1.05 38.21
N PRO A 331 33.45 -1.82 37.18
CA PRO A 331 34.86 -2.15 36.96
C PRO A 331 35.67 -0.88 36.68
N ARG A 332 36.90 -0.85 37.21
CA ARG A 332 37.83 0.26 36.96
C ARG A 332 38.05 0.46 35.46
N LEU A 333 37.88 1.70 35.02
CA LEU A 333 38.09 2.08 33.63
C LEU A 333 39.57 1.95 33.25
N ASN A 334 39.83 1.39 32.07
CA ASN A 334 41.14 1.47 31.45
C ASN A 334 41.40 2.88 30.90
N LYS A 335 42.64 3.17 30.50
CA LYS A 335 43.05 4.50 30.01
C LYS A 335 42.20 5.02 28.84
N SER A 336 41.80 4.15 27.91
CA SER A 336 40.98 4.55 26.76
C SER A 336 39.55 4.89 27.17
N GLN A 337 38.96 4.12 28.08
CA GLN A 337 37.63 4.38 28.64
C GLN A 337 37.62 5.68 29.47
N GLN A 338 38.63 5.88 30.33
CA GLN A 338 38.77 7.11 31.10
C GLN A 338 38.82 8.34 30.20
N LYS A 339 39.65 8.31 29.15
CA LYS A 339 39.72 9.38 28.16
C LYS A 339 38.38 9.58 27.44
N ALA A 340 37.68 8.52 27.06
CA ALA A 340 36.39 8.62 26.38
C ALA A 340 35.32 9.28 27.28
N VAL A 341 35.28 8.93 28.57
CA VAL A 341 34.40 9.57 29.56
C VAL A 341 34.75 11.03 29.75
N GLU A 342 36.04 11.36 29.93
CA GLU A 342 36.48 12.74 30.06
C GLU A 342 36.05 13.61 28.87
N GLU A 343 36.27 13.12 27.65
CA GLU A 343 35.88 13.80 26.41
C GLU A 343 34.35 13.96 26.30
N ALA A 344 33.59 12.93 26.65
CA ALA A 344 32.12 12.97 26.60
C ALA A 344 31.51 13.96 27.58
N VAL A 345 32.15 14.16 28.73
CA VAL A 345 31.69 15.06 29.78
C VAL A 345 32.09 16.51 29.50
N LYS A 346 33.26 16.72 28.89
CA LYS A 346 33.81 18.06 28.60
C LYS A 346 33.24 18.70 27.33
N LYS A 347 32.71 17.91 26.39
CA LYS A 347 32.21 18.38 25.09
C LYS A 347 30.69 18.21 24.95
N PRO A 348 30.00 19.14 24.25
CA PRO A 348 28.55 19.04 24.03
C PRO A 348 28.14 17.89 23.09
N PHE A 349 29.05 17.39 22.25
CA PHE A 349 28.81 16.22 21.42
C PHE A 349 30.08 15.41 21.21
N THR A 350 29.99 14.11 21.51
CA THR A 350 31.07 13.14 21.42
C THR A 350 30.54 11.84 20.84
N VAL A 351 31.31 11.23 19.94
CA VAL A 351 31.04 9.89 19.41
C VAL A 351 32.08 8.95 20.00
N ILE A 352 31.62 7.90 20.69
CA ILE A 352 32.46 6.85 21.25
C ILE A 352 32.26 5.60 20.40
N GLN A 353 33.35 5.05 19.87
CA GLN A 353 33.34 3.81 19.11
C GLN A 353 34.00 2.70 19.94
N GLY A 354 33.24 1.67 20.28
CA GLY A 354 33.73 0.50 21.02
C GLY A 354 33.65 -0.77 20.16
N PRO A 355 34.78 -1.38 19.78
CA PRO A 355 34.80 -2.73 19.21
C PRO A 355 34.18 -3.77 20.17
N PRO A 356 33.83 -4.97 19.68
CA PRO A 356 33.35 -6.04 20.54
C PRO A 356 34.33 -6.34 21.69
N GLY A 357 33.81 -6.35 22.93
CA GLY A 357 34.60 -6.63 24.13
C GLY A 357 35.36 -5.45 24.73
N THR A 358 35.12 -4.21 24.29
CA THR A 358 35.83 -3.02 24.80
C THR A 358 34.98 -2.12 25.72
N VAL A 359 33.83 -2.62 26.22
CA VAL A 359 32.89 -1.86 27.05
C VAL A 359 33.24 -1.99 28.51
#